data_AF-A0A3S0WT98-F1
#
_entry.id   AF-A0A3S0WT98-F1
#
_cell.length_a   1.000
_cell.length_b   1.000
_cell.length_c   1.000
_cell.angle_alpha   90.00
_cell.angle_beta   90.00
_cell.angle_gamma   90.00
#
_symmetry.space_group_name_H-M   'P 1'
#
loop_
_entity.id
_entity.type
_entity.pdbx_description
1 polymer ?
#
loop_
_entity_poly.entity_id
_entity_poly.type
_entity_poly.pdbx_seq_one_letter_code
_entity_poly.pdbx_strand_id
1 'polypeptide(L)'
;MQNNSSDLSKDNVFMEIIATEGTYNKALALIIAALSQEKLTGNHALLLKIKPAAEALKTVSDELLTHLEKTATLDLSKGSCEDANLLRKNRAELLDKFFKAYEAYAPLFKEYTQEMDKNPKEFTDVHHYMRQNNENKQGLLPHLVTPIQRGPRYLLLLKELAKNKEAPNHEYITEFVKSVEVRLAKANESVERKYQFGDYTRAIFSKVWNYRSVEQKPVVTPINEQQAETLPVSSYQFGDYTKGAVKGVASLGRSLFGYFSGGNATTKDNEQEKQTPELKN
;
A
#
# COMPACT_ATOMS: atom_id res chain seq x y z
N MET A 1 25.43 34.27 -2.07
CA MET A 1 24.17 33.80 -1.44
C MET A 1 23.38 33.07 -2.52
N GLN A 2 23.43 31.75 -2.57
CA GLN A 2 22.68 30.96 -3.56
C GLN A 2 21.29 30.64 -3.00
N ASN A 3 20.27 31.14 -3.68
CA ASN A 3 18.87 30.79 -3.49
C ASN A 3 18.66 29.32 -3.84
N ASN A 4 18.54 28.45 -2.84
CA ASN A 4 17.98 27.11 -3.04
C ASN A 4 16.49 27.16 -2.68
N SER A 5 15.68 27.75 -3.57
CA SER A 5 14.26 27.45 -3.60
C SER A 5 14.12 25.99 -4.04
N SER A 6 13.88 25.09 -3.08
CA SER A 6 13.68 23.66 -3.35
C SER A 6 12.30 23.49 -3.99
N ASP A 7 12.25 23.72 -5.30
CA ASP A 7 11.10 23.44 -6.13
C ASP A 7 10.79 21.94 -6.09
N LEU A 8 9.78 21.54 -5.29
CA LEU A 8 9.37 20.15 -5.10
C LEU A 8 8.86 19.51 -6.39
N SER A 9 8.52 20.30 -7.42
CA SER A 9 8.17 19.76 -8.75
C SER A 9 9.35 19.08 -9.46
N LYS A 10 10.58 19.30 -8.97
CA LYS A 10 11.81 18.65 -9.46
C LYS A 10 12.22 17.45 -8.62
N ASP A 11 11.53 17.18 -7.52
CA ASP A 11 11.77 15.98 -6.71
C ASP A 11 11.04 14.78 -7.35
N ASN A 12 11.83 13.89 -7.97
CA ASN A 12 11.32 12.69 -8.64
C ASN A 12 10.46 11.82 -7.71
N VAL A 13 10.80 11.75 -6.41
CA VAL A 13 10.07 10.95 -5.43
C VAL A 13 8.73 11.60 -5.10
N PHE A 14 8.69 12.93 -4.99
CA PHE A 14 7.45 13.65 -4.75
C PHE A 14 6.48 13.52 -5.94
N MET A 15 7.00 13.64 -7.16
CA MET A 15 6.19 13.41 -8.37
C MET A 15 5.72 11.95 -8.49
N GLU A 16 6.53 10.99 -8.06
CA GLU A 16 6.13 9.58 -7.96
C GLU A 16 4.99 9.36 -6.95
N ILE A 17 4.98 10.09 -5.83
CA ILE A 17 3.87 10.05 -4.87
C ILE A 17 2.58 10.50 -5.55
N ILE A 18 2.59 11.64 -6.25
CA ILE A 18 1.43 12.17 -6.98
C ILE A 18 0.96 11.16 -8.03
N ALA A 19 1.87 10.70 -8.89
CA ALA A 19 1.53 9.78 -9.97
C ALA A 19 0.90 8.49 -9.44
N THR A 20 1.50 7.87 -8.43
CA THR A 20 1.00 6.61 -7.87
C THR A 20 -0.27 6.80 -7.03
N GLU A 21 -0.48 7.96 -6.43
CA GLU A 21 -1.77 8.31 -5.79
C GLU A 21 -2.86 8.44 -6.86
N GLY A 22 -2.55 9.06 -8.01
CA GLY A 22 -3.48 9.18 -9.13
C GLY A 22 -3.89 7.80 -9.68
N THR A 23 -2.94 6.86 -9.80
CA THR A 23 -3.24 5.47 -10.18
C THR A 23 -4.13 4.78 -9.15
N TYR A 24 -3.82 4.93 -7.85
CA TYR A 24 -4.61 4.36 -6.77
C TYR A 24 -6.05 4.91 -6.76
N ASN A 25 -6.21 6.22 -6.92
CA ASN A 25 -7.50 6.89 -6.99
C ASN A 25 -8.37 6.35 -8.14
N LYS A 26 -7.78 6.20 -9.33
CA LYS A 26 -8.46 5.63 -10.50
C LYS A 26 -8.89 4.18 -10.26
N ALA A 27 -8.05 3.37 -9.60
CA ALA A 27 -8.40 1.99 -9.25
C ALA A 27 -9.61 1.95 -8.29
N LEU A 28 -9.66 2.82 -7.29
CA LEU A 28 -10.82 2.96 -6.40
C LEU A 28 -12.07 3.39 -7.17
N ALA A 29 -11.96 4.36 -8.07
CA ALA A 29 -13.08 4.81 -8.91
C ALA A 29 -13.66 3.65 -9.73
N LEU A 30 -12.80 2.80 -10.31
CA LEU A 30 -13.22 1.63 -11.07
C LEU A 30 -13.93 0.58 -10.19
N ILE A 31 -13.42 0.33 -8.98
CA ILE A 31 -14.09 -0.56 -8.00
C ILE A 31 -15.49 -0.02 -7.70
N ILE A 32 -15.61 1.26 -7.35
CA ILE A 32 -16.89 1.88 -7.00
C ILE A 32 -17.87 1.85 -8.17
N ALA A 33 -17.39 2.11 -9.39
CA ALA A 33 -18.21 2.05 -10.59
C ALA A 33 -18.75 0.63 -10.84
N ALA A 34 -17.90 -0.39 -10.70
CA ALA A 34 -18.30 -1.78 -10.84
C ALA A 34 -19.32 -2.20 -9.76
N LEU A 35 -19.06 -1.84 -8.49
CA LEU A 35 -19.92 -2.20 -7.36
C LEU A 35 -21.19 -1.35 -7.25
N SER A 36 -21.32 -0.31 -8.06
CA SER A 36 -22.56 0.48 -8.16
C SER A 36 -23.57 -0.10 -9.14
N GLN A 37 -23.17 -1.10 -9.94
CA GLN A 37 -24.08 -1.76 -10.87
C GLN A 37 -24.81 -2.89 -10.15
N GLU A 38 -26.06 -2.64 -9.79
CA GLU A 38 -26.94 -3.62 -9.15
C GLU A 38 -27.01 -4.95 -9.92
N LYS A 39 -26.97 -4.88 -11.26
CA LYS A 39 -26.94 -6.07 -12.13
C LYS A 39 -25.70 -6.95 -11.93
N LEU A 40 -24.57 -6.36 -11.55
CA LEU A 40 -23.31 -7.08 -11.34
C LEU A 40 -23.15 -7.55 -9.90
N THR A 41 -23.60 -6.74 -8.93
CA THR A 41 -23.46 -7.08 -7.51
C THR A 41 -24.60 -7.94 -6.99
N GLY A 42 -25.76 -7.89 -7.64
CA GLY A 42 -27.01 -8.43 -7.12
C GLY A 42 -27.21 -7.99 -5.67
N ASN A 43 -27.58 -8.95 -4.82
CA ASN A 43 -27.69 -8.78 -3.36
C ASN A 43 -26.49 -9.37 -2.61
N HIS A 44 -25.32 -9.46 -3.22
CA HIS A 44 -24.15 -10.05 -2.58
C HIS A 44 -23.68 -9.17 -1.41
N ALA A 45 -23.96 -9.61 -0.18
CA ALA A 45 -23.77 -8.83 1.04
C ALA A 45 -22.36 -8.25 1.20
N LEU A 46 -21.32 -9.04 0.88
CA LEU A 46 -19.93 -8.57 0.95
C LEU A 46 -19.61 -7.45 -0.04
N LEU A 47 -20.03 -7.57 -1.31
CA LEU A 47 -19.79 -6.53 -2.33
C LEU A 47 -20.46 -5.21 -1.94
N LEU A 48 -21.67 -5.31 -1.36
CA LEU A 48 -22.40 -4.16 -0.82
C LEU A 48 -21.68 -3.48 0.36
N LYS A 49 -20.90 -4.23 1.16
CA LYS A 49 -20.05 -3.68 2.24
C LYS A 49 -18.73 -3.10 1.71
N ILE A 50 -18.14 -3.70 0.69
CA ILE A 50 -16.86 -3.23 0.10
C ILE A 50 -17.03 -1.86 -0.53
N LYS A 51 -18.16 -1.60 -1.20
CA LYS A 51 -18.43 -0.31 -1.87
C LYS A 51 -18.24 0.91 -0.95
N PRO A 52 -18.96 1.07 0.17
CA PRO A 52 -18.81 2.24 1.04
C PRO A 52 -17.41 2.35 1.66
N ALA A 53 -16.72 1.22 1.90
CA ALA A 53 -15.34 1.24 2.36
C ALA A 53 -14.38 1.78 1.28
N ALA A 54 -14.59 1.39 0.02
CA ALA A 54 -13.84 1.91 -1.13
C ALA A 54 -14.14 3.41 -1.37
N GLU A 55 -15.39 3.85 -1.19
CA GLU A 55 -15.77 5.27 -1.25
C GLU A 55 -15.05 6.10 -0.19
N ALA A 56 -14.99 5.62 1.06
CA ALA A 56 -14.26 6.31 2.13
C ALA A 56 -12.76 6.46 1.80
N LEU A 57 -12.14 5.40 1.26
CA LEU A 57 -10.75 5.45 0.80
C LEU A 57 -10.56 6.42 -0.37
N LYS A 58 -11.52 6.49 -1.30
CA LYS A 58 -11.45 7.38 -2.46
C LYS A 58 -11.55 8.84 -2.05
N THR A 59 -12.46 9.18 -1.15
CA THR A 59 -12.59 10.54 -0.61
C THR A 59 -11.27 11.04 -0.02
N VAL A 60 -10.60 10.18 0.77
CA VAL A 60 -9.28 10.52 1.32
C VAL A 60 -8.24 10.69 0.21
N SER A 61 -8.25 9.82 -0.80
CA SER A 61 -7.34 9.89 -1.94
C SER A 61 -7.54 11.15 -2.80
N ASP A 62 -8.79 11.57 -3.03
CA ASP A 62 -9.14 12.81 -3.74
C ASP A 62 -8.60 14.05 -3.00
N GLU A 63 -8.81 14.11 -1.67
CA GLU A 63 -8.29 15.18 -0.82
C GLU A 63 -6.74 15.18 -0.79
N LEU A 64 -6.11 13.99 -0.72
CA LEU A 64 -4.65 13.85 -0.75
C LEU A 64 -4.05 14.35 -2.07
N LEU A 65 -4.60 13.95 -3.21
CA LEU A 65 -4.16 14.43 -4.53
C LEU A 65 -4.23 15.95 -4.62
N THR A 66 -5.37 16.51 -4.22
CA THR A 66 -5.57 17.96 -4.21
C THR A 66 -4.48 18.66 -3.38
N HIS A 67 -4.12 18.12 -2.21
CA HIS A 67 -3.10 18.72 -1.34
C HIS A 67 -1.67 18.51 -1.86
N LEU A 68 -1.39 17.38 -2.51
CA LEU A 68 -0.08 17.10 -3.11
C LEU A 68 0.15 17.98 -4.34
N GLU A 69 -0.85 18.12 -5.22
CA GLU A 69 -0.79 18.99 -6.40
C GLU A 69 -0.63 20.46 -6.00
N LYS A 70 -1.39 20.94 -5.01
CA LYS A 70 -1.22 22.30 -4.45
C LYS A 70 0.19 22.53 -3.92
N THR A 71 0.81 21.50 -3.34
CA THR A 71 2.19 21.58 -2.83
C THR A 71 3.20 21.64 -3.98
N ALA A 72 2.97 20.91 -5.07
CA ALA A 72 3.82 20.95 -6.26
C ALA A 72 3.81 22.33 -6.94
N THR A 73 2.68 23.03 -6.89
CA THR A 73 2.51 24.36 -7.50
C THR A 73 2.80 25.52 -6.55
N LEU A 74 3.13 25.24 -5.28
CA LEU A 74 3.31 26.29 -4.28
C LEU A 74 4.63 27.02 -4.53
N ASP A 75 4.54 28.29 -4.90
CA ASP A 75 5.72 29.15 -4.97
C ASP A 75 6.15 29.52 -3.54
N LEU A 76 7.11 28.77 -3.00
CA LEU A 76 7.69 29.02 -1.67
C LEU A 76 8.32 30.42 -1.53
N SER A 77 8.48 31.17 -2.63
CA SER A 77 8.92 32.57 -2.60
C SER A 77 7.78 33.58 -2.45
N LYS A 78 6.52 33.19 -2.67
CA LYS A 78 5.33 34.06 -2.63
C LYS A 78 4.25 33.59 -1.66
N GLY A 79 4.28 32.34 -1.22
CA GLY A 79 3.40 31.79 -0.18
C GLY A 79 4.04 31.89 1.20
N SER A 80 3.27 32.35 2.19
CA SER A 80 3.68 32.39 3.59
C SER A 80 4.04 30.98 4.07
N CYS A 81 5.06 30.85 4.91
CA CYS A 81 5.42 29.61 5.62
C CYS A 81 4.19 28.92 6.26
N GLU A 82 3.16 29.70 6.61
CA GLU A 82 1.89 29.23 7.15
C GLU A 82 1.09 28.32 6.19
N ASP A 83 1.05 28.63 4.89
CA ASP A 83 0.33 27.81 3.90
C ASP A 83 0.98 26.43 3.73
N ALA A 84 2.32 26.41 3.71
CA ALA A 84 3.08 25.16 3.65
C ALA A 84 2.88 24.30 4.91
N ASN A 85 2.80 24.92 6.09
CA ASN A 85 2.55 24.22 7.36
C ASN A 85 1.11 23.71 7.45
N LEU A 86 0.12 24.48 6.96
CA LEU A 86 -1.26 24.04 6.90
C LEU A 86 -1.42 22.82 5.98
N LEU A 87 -0.80 22.84 4.81
CA LEU A 87 -0.81 21.69 3.89
C LEU A 87 -0.14 20.44 4.50
N ARG A 88 0.95 20.61 5.27
CA ARG A 88 1.59 19.53 6.03
C ARG A 88 0.65 18.92 7.07
N LYS A 89 0.02 19.77 7.89
CA LYS A 89 -0.94 19.32 8.90
C LYS A 89 -2.11 18.59 8.27
N ASN A 90 -2.69 19.15 7.22
CA ASN A 90 -3.81 18.53 6.51
C ASN A 90 -3.42 17.17 5.91
N ARG A 91 -2.22 17.02 5.33
CA ARG A 91 -1.76 15.70 4.85
C ARG A 91 -1.62 14.67 5.95
N ALA A 92 -1.17 15.09 7.14
CA ALA A 92 -1.10 14.17 8.28
C ALA A 92 -2.48 13.71 8.73
N GLU A 93 -3.43 14.64 8.84
CA GLU A 93 -4.84 14.33 9.15
C GLU A 93 -5.49 13.44 8.09
N LEU A 94 -5.15 13.64 6.81
CA LEU A 94 -5.62 12.77 5.72
C LEU A 94 -5.07 11.35 5.83
N LEU A 95 -3.80 11.17 6.19
CA LEU A 95 -3.29 9.83 6.48
C LEU A 95 -3.98 9.20 7.69
N ASP A 96 -4.34 9.98 8.72
CA ASP A 96 -5.16 9.47 9.82
C ASP A 96 -6.52 8.97 9.33
N LYS A 97 -7.20 9.73 8.47
CA LYS A 97 -8.46 9.29 7.84
C LYS A 97 -8.24 8.03 6.98
N PHE A 98 -7.15 7.98 6.22
CA PHE A 98 -6.79 6.81 5.41
C PHE A 98 -6.67 5.56 6.28
N PHE A 99 -5.90 5.61 7.38
CA PHE A 99 -5.68 4.43 8.22
C PHE A 99 -6.96 3.96 8.92
N LYS A 100 -7.87 4.88 9.29
CA LYS A 100 -9.21 4.51 9.78
C LYS A 100 -10.04 3.79 8.70
N ALA A 101 -10.03 4.29 7.47
CA ALA A 101 -10.73 3.65 6.36
C ALA A 101 -10.08 2.30 5.98
N TYR A 102 -8.75 2.21 6.07
CA TYR A 102 -7.99 0.99 5.86
C TYR A 102 -8.35 -0.09 6.89
N GLU A 103 -8.44 0.26 8.18
CA GLU A 103 -8.86 -0.66 9.25
C GLU A 103 -10.27 -1.23 9.00
N ALA A 104 -11.18 -0.43 8.44
CA ALA A 104 -12.50 -0.89 8.03
C ALA A 104 -12.47 -1.78 6.77
N TYR A 105 -11.57 -1.48 5.82
CA TYR A 105 -11.49 -2.19 4.54
C TYR A 105 -10.78 -3.55 4.64
N ALA A 106 -9.70 -3.63 5.41
CA ALA A 106 -8.86 -4.82 5.53
C ALA A 106 -9.63 -6.13 5.87
N PRO A 107 -10.55 -6.17 6.85
CA PRO A 107 -11.33 -7.38 7.12
C PRO A 107 -12.26 -7.76 5.96
N LEU A 108 -12.82 -6.79 5.22
CA LEU A 108 -13.66 -7.06 4.05
C LEU A 108 -12.87 -7.68 2.91
N PHE A 109 -11.63 -7.23 2.69
CA PHE A 109 -10.74 -7.85 1.70
C PHE A 109 -10.41 -9.29 2.09
N LYS A 110 -10.15 -9.56 3.38
CA LYS A 110 -9.91 -10.91 3.89
C LYS A 110 -11.13 -11.80 3.65
N GLU A 111 -12.33 -11.34 4.01
CA GLU A 111 -13.60 -12.04 3.74
C GLU A 111 -13.77 -12.33 2.24
N TYR A 112 -13.45 -11.35 1.38
CA TYR A 112 -13.49 -11.52 -0.08
C TYR A 112 -12.57 -12.62 -0.57
N THR A 113 -11.33 -12.66 -0.10
CA THR A 113 -10.40 -13.73 -0.53
C THR A 113 -10.86 -15.11 -0.09
N GLN A 114 -11.53 -15.22 1.06
CA GLN A 114 -12.08 -16.48 1.56
C GLN A 114 -13.31 -16.92 0.77
N GLU A 115 -14.23 -16.00 0.46
CA GLU A 115 -15.42 -16.31 -0.34
C GLU A 115 -15.08 -16.57 -1.81
N MET A 116 -14.10 -15.87 -2.37
CA MET A 116 -13.62 -16.13 -3.74
C MET A 116 -13.01 -17.54 -3.88
N ASP A 117 -12.32 -18.04 -2.85
CA ASP A 117 -11.77 -19.40 -2.84
C ASP A 117 -12.89 -20.47 -2.75
N LYS A 118 -14.03 -20.17 -2.12
CA LYS A 118 -15.17 -21.10 -1.97
C LYS A 118 -16.15 -21.04 -3.13
N ASN A 119 -16.56 -19.83 -3.51
CA ASN A 119 -17.67 -19.53 -4.41
C ASN A 119 -17.22 -18.56 -5.52
N PRO A 120 -16.22 -18.91 -6.35
CA PRO A 120 -15.65 -18.00 -7.34
C PRO A 120 -16.67 -17.51 -8.37
N LYS A 121 -17.72 -18.31 -8.63
CA LYS A 121 -18.77 -18.00 -9.61
C LYS A 121 -19.55 -16.74 -9.24
N GLU A 122 -19.71 -16.44 -7.96
CA GLU A 122 -20.49 -15.29 -7.46
C GLU A 122 -19.83 -13.94 -7.80
N PHE A 123 -18.55 -13.94 -8.17
CA PHE A 123 -17.80 -12.74 -8.51
C PHE A 123 -17.54 -12.59 -10.01
N THR A 124 -18.02 -13.53 -10.84
CA THR A 124 -17.69 -13.63 -12.27
C THR A 124 -18.13 -12.40 -13.06
N ASP A 125 -19.34 -11.91 -12.82
CA ASP A 125 -19.90 -10.78 -13.57
C ASP A 125 -19.13 -9.48 -13.30
N VAL A 126 -18.87 -9.19 -12.02
CA VAL A 126 -18.05 -8.04 -11.62
C VAL A 126 -16.62 -8.19 -12.17
N HIS A 127 -16.06 -9.39 -12.12
CA HIS A 127 -14.73 -9.66 -12.65
C HIS A 127 -14.65 -9.39 -14.16
N HIS A 128 -15.62 -9.87 -14.95
CA HIS A 128 -15.67 -9.64 -16.38
C HIS A 128 -15.89 -8.18 -16.72
N TYR A 129 -16.81 -7.52 -16.03
CA TYR A 129 -17.03 -6.08 -16.20
C TYR A 129 -15.72 -5.31 -16.00
N MET A 130 -14.98 -5.58 -14.93
CA MET A 130 -13.73 -4.89 -14.68
C MET A 130 -12.70 -5.17 -15.78
N ARG A 131 -12.55 -6.41 -16.25
CA ARG A 131 -11.63 -6.75 -17.36
C ARG A 131 -11.95 -6.00 -18.65
N GLN A 132 -13.23 -5.76 -18.93
CA GLN A 132 -13.67 -5.06 -20.14
C GLN A 132 -13.48 -3.54 -20.04
N ASN A 133 -13.55 -2.99 -18.82
CA ASN A 133 -13.55 -1.54 -18.58
C ASN A 133 -12.22 -1.02 -18.01
N ASN A 134 -11.12 -1.78 -18.12
CA ASN A 134 -9.79 -1.28 -17.81
C ASN A 134 -8.75 -1.65 -18.85
N GLU A 135 -7.77 -0.75 -19.03
CA GLU A 135 -6.72 -0.84 -20.05
C GLU A 135 -5.87 -2.13 -19.90
N ASN A 136 -5.64 -2.57 -18.67
CA ASN A 136 -4.77 -3.71 -18.35
C ASN A 136 -5.51 -5.07 -18.36
N LYS A 137 -6.80 -5.09 -18.69
CA LYS A 137 -7.67 -6.28 -18.67
C LYS A 137 -7.59 -7.08 -17.37
N GLN A 138 -7.39 -6.38 -16.24
CA GLN A 138 -7.32 -7.00 -14.91
C GLN A 138 -8.72 -7.23 -14.35
N GLY A 139 -8.93 -8.34 -13.67
CA GLY A 139 -10.20 -8.63 -12.98
C GLY A 139 -10.33 -7.93 -11.63
N LEU A 140 -11.33 -8.32 -10.85
CA LEU A 140 -11.67 -7.69 -9.57
C LEU A 140 -10.55 -7.76 -8.51
N LEU A 141 -9.96 -8.94 -8.30
CA LEU A 141 -8.97 -9.15 -7.23
C LEU A 141 -7.74 -8.22 -7.31
N PRO A 142 -7.07 -8.04 -8.46
CA PRO A 142 -5.97 -7.07 -8.59
C PRO A 142 -6.31 -5.64 -8.15
N HIS A 143 -7.56 -5.21 -8.32
CA HIS A 143 -7.99 -3.89 -7.88
C HIS A 143 -8.30 -3.87 -6.37
N LEU A 144 -8.99 -4.89 -5.85
CA LEU A 144 -9.32 -4.98 -4.42
C LEU A 144 -8.09 -5.13 -3.50
N VAL A 145 -6.95 -5.61 -4.01
CA VAL A 145 -5.71 -5.63 -3.21
C VAL A 145 -5.03 -4.26 -3.14
N THR A 146 -5.38 -3.30 -4.01
CA THR A 146 -4.69 -2.00 -4.06
C THR A 146 -4.75 -1.20 -2.76
N PRO A 147 -5.88 -1.13 -2.00
CA PRO A 147 -5.90 -0.41 -0.73
C PRO A 147 -5.00 -1.05 0.33
N ILE A 148 -4.91 -2.39 0.31
CA ILE A 148 -4.04 -3.17 1.19
C ILE A 148 -2.57 -2.85 0.94
N GLN A 149 -2.20 -2.65 -0.34
CA GLN A 149 -0.84 -2.30 -0.74
C GLN A 149 -0.49 -0.83 -0.54
N ARG A 150 -1.49 0.07 -0.44
CA ARG A 150 -1.25 1.52 -0.41
C ARG A 150 -0.57 2.00 0.87
N GLY A 151 -0.98 1.50 2.04
CA GLY A 151 -0.37 1.88 3.32
C GLY A 151 1.15 1.67 3.37
N PRO A 152 1.64 0.45 3.07
CA PRO A 152 3.07 0.17 2.95
C PRO A 152 3.78 0.98 1.87
N ARG A 153 3.08 1.29 0.77
CA ARG A 153 3.62 2.15 -0.30
C ARG A 153 3.85 3.58 0.19
N TYR A 154 2.96 4.14 1.02
CA TYR A 154 3.19 5.44 1.67
C TYR A 154 4.47 5.42 2.50
N LEU A 155 4.64 4.38 3.33
CA LEU A 155 5.83 4.26 4.16
C LEU A 155 7.12 4.24 3.33
N LEU A 156 7.13 3.47 2.25
CA LEU A 156 8.31 3.36 1.37
C LEU A 156 8.65 4.70 0.68
N LEU A 157 7.64 5.38 0.12
CA LEU A 157 7.86 6.66 -0.56
C LEU A 157 8.27 7.77 0.42
N LEU A 158 7.68 7.81 1.62
CA LEU A 158 8.07 8.75 2.67
C LEU A 158 9.49 8.49 3.19
N LYS A 159 9.89 7.21 3.32
CA LYS A 159 11.29 6.86 3.65
C LYS A 159 12.26 7.32 2.57
N GLU A 160 11.89 7.21 1.30
CA GLU A 160 12.71 7.70 0.21
C GLU A 160 12.86 9.23 0.26
N LEU A 161 11.77 9.97 0.48
CA LEU A 161 11.82 11.41 0.72
C LEU A 161 12.70 11.77 1.92
N ALA A 162 12.65 10.98 3.00
CA ALA A 162 13.45 11.19 4.20
C ALA A 162 14.96 10.98 3.97
N LYS A 163 15.40 10.33 2.88
CA LYS A 163 16.84 10.14 2.63
C LYS A 163 17.55 11.46 2.32
N ASN A 164 16.83 12.44 1.78
CA ASN A 164 17.40 13.76 1.53
C ASN A 164 17.51 14.55 2.84
N LYS A 165 18.67 14.44 3.50
CA LYS A 165 18.95 15.13 4.78
C LYS A 165 19.10 16.64 4.64
N GLU A 166 19.37 17.12 3.42
CA GLU A 166 19.54 18.55 3.12
C GLU A 166 18.21 19.24 2.82
N ALA A 167 17.11 18.47 2.72
CA ALA A 167 15.79 19.03 2.50
C ALA A 167 15.37 19.89 3.71
N PRO A 168 14.84 21.11 3.50
CA PRO A 168 14.48 22.04 4.57
C PRO A 168 13.37 21.52 5.51
N ASN A 169 12.70 20.44 5.12
CA ASN A 169 11.63 19.77 5.87
C ASN A 169 12.00 18.34 6.30
N HIS A 170 13.29 17.98 6.28
CA HIS A 170 13.76 16.62 6.59
C HIS A 170 13.30 16.10 7.96
N GLU A 171 13.35 16.93 9.01
CA GLU A 171 12.91 16.55 10.36
C GLU A 171 11.43 16.19 10.38
N TYR A 172 10.58 17.05 9.80
CA TYR A 172 9.15 16.78 9.65
C TYR A 172 8.88 15.49 8.87
N ILE A 173 9.56 15.25 7.74
CA ILE A 173 9.37 14.02 6.96
C ILE A 173 9.75 12.79 7.81
N THR A 174 10.82 12.89 8.59
CA THR A 174 11.29 11.80 9.46
C THR A 174 10.31 11.49 10.58
N GLU A 175 9.76 12.51 11.24
CA GLU A 175 8.68 12.34 12.22
C GLU A 175 7.43 11.73 11.57
N PHE A 176 7.10 12.20 10.36
CA PHE A 176 5.96 11.72 9.63
C PHE A 176 6.10 10.24 9.25
N VAL A 177 7.29 9.80 8.83
CA VAL A 177 7.62 8.38 8.60
C VAL A 177 7.34 7.55 9.85
N LYS A 178 7.89 7.93 11.01
CA LYS A 178 7.67 7.21 12.28
C LYS A 178 6.19 7.11 12.61
N SER A 179 5.46 8.19 12.39
CA SER A 179 4.03 8.25 12.64
C SER A 179 3.24 7.29 11.72
N VAL A 180 3.67 7.10 10.47
CA VAL A 180 3.07 6.15 9.53
C VAL A 180 3.43 4.71 9.90
N GLU A 181 4.64 4.45 10.38
CA GLU A 181 5.04 3.12 10.86
C GLU A 181 4.16 2.63 12.02
N VAL A 182 3.94 3.49 13.02
CA VAL A 182 3.09 3.16 14.17
C VAL A 182 1.65 2.86 13.73
N ARG A 183 1.09 3.67 12.82
CA ARG A 183 -0.28 3.46 12.31
C ARG A 183 -0.40 2.19 11.49
N LEU A 184 0.58 1.92 10.62
CA LEU A 184 0.58 0.71 9.82
C LEU A 184 0.73 -0.54 10.70
N ALA A 185 1.57 -0.49 11.73
CA ALA A 185 1.70 -1.57 12.72
C ALA A 185 0.37 -1.82 13.44
N LYS A 186 -0.26 -0.76 13.96
CA LYS A 186 -1.58 -0.84 14.62
C LYS A 186 -2.67 -1.40 13.70
N ALA A 187 -2.73 -0.92 12.46
CA ALA A 187 -3.69 -1.38 11.47
C ALA A 187 -3.44 -2.83 11.02
N ASN A 188 -2.22 -3.35 11.19
CA ASN A 188 -1.90 -4.75 10.91
C ASN A 188 -2.21 -5.64 12.12
N GLU A 189 -2.03 -5.15 13.35
CA GLU A 189 -2.39 -5.87 14.58
C GLU A 189 -3.89 -6.12 14.69
N SER A 190 -4.72 -5.14 14.30
CA SER A 190 -6.18 -5.25 14.30
C SER A 190 -6.73 -6.28 13.30
N VAL A 191 -5.92 -6.75 12.35
CA VAL A 191 -6.29 -7.75 11.33
C VAL A 191 -6.02 -9.20 11.81
N GLU A 192 -5.52 -9.37 13.04
CA GLU A 192 -5.09 -10.61 13.71
C GLU A 192 -3.90 -11.34 13.06
N ARG A 193 -3.14 -12.05 13.93
CA ARG A 193 -1.76 -12.62 13.84
C ARG A 193 -1.35 -13.45 12.61
N LYS A 194 -2.11 -13.47 11.52
CA LYS A 194 -1.74 -14.05 10.22
C LYS A 194 -1.44 -13.00 9.14
N TYR A 195 -1.56 -11.72 9.46
CA TYR A 195 -1.24 -10.65 8.52
C TYR A 195 0.19 -10.15 8.75
N GLN A 196 1.17 -10.80 8.14
CA GLN A 196 2.48 -10.19 7.90
C GLN A 196 2.49 -9.64 6.47
N PHE A 197 2.67 -8.32 6.35
CA PHE A 197 2.91 -7.70 5.04
C PHE A 197 4.16 -8.32 4.42
N GLY A 198 3.95 -9.11 3.35
CA GLY A 198 4.95 -10.01 2.78
C GLY A 198 4.34 -11.39 2.44
N ASP A 199 3.51 -11.94 3.33
CA ASP A 199 2.90 -13.26 3.14
C ASP A 199 1.72 -13.21 2.18
N TYR A 200 0.82 -12.23 2.33
CA TYR A 200 -0.27 -12.04 1.37
C TYR A 200 0.17 -11.36 0.09
N THR A 201 1.14 -10.44 0.10
CA THR A 201 1.70 -9.95 -1.16
C THR A 201 2.36 -11.12 -1.90
N ARG A 202 3.19 -11.97 -1.28
CA ARG A 202 3.72 -13.16 -1.97
C ARG A 202 2.64 -14.16 -2.39
N ALA A 203 1.67 -14.48 -1.52
CA ALA A 203 0.61 -15.43 -1.83
C ALA A 203 -0.37 -14.89 -2.89
N ILE A 204 -0.77 -13.63 -2.82
CA ILE A 204 -1.61 -12.95 -3.83
C ILE A 204 -0.82 -12.75 -5.12
N PHE A 205 0.46 -12.34 -5.07
CA PHE A 205 1.31 -12.30 -6.28
C PHE A 205 1.41 -13.68 -6.91
N SER A 206 1.55 -14.75 -6.12
CA SER A 206 1.54 -16.12 -6.65
C SER A 206 0.17 -16.51 -7.24
N LYS A 207 -0.95 -16.15 -6.60
CA LYS A 207 -2.31 -16.41 -7.11
C LYS A 207 -2.62 -15.59 -8.37
N VAL A 208 -2.27 -14.31 -8.40
CA VAL A 208 -2.44 -13.41 -9.56
C VAL A 208 -1.55 -13.86 -10.72
N TRP A 209 -0.32 -14.30 -10.45
CA TRP A 209 0.59 -14.86 -11.46
C TRP A 209 0.08 -16.20 -12.02
N ASN A 210 -0.42 -17.08 -11.15
CA ASN A 210 -1.01 -18.36 -11.57
C ASN A 210 -2.31 -18.17 -12.35
N TYR A 211 -3.18 -17.23 -11.98
CA TYR A 211 -4.39 -16.91 -12.75
C TYR A 211 -4.07 -16.33 -14.14
N ARG A 212 -2.98 -15.56 -14.27
CA ARG A 212 -2.49 -15.08 -15.57
C ARG A 212 -1.94 -16.21 -16.46
N SER A 213 -1.50 -17.32 -15.86
CA SER A 213 -0.85 -18.45 -16.55
C SER A 213 -1.84 -19.53 -17.02
N VAL A 214 -3.03 -19.60 -16.42
CA VAL A 214 -4.02 -20.66 -16.71
C VAL A 214 -4.92 -20.35 -17.92
N GLU A 215 -5.01 -19.09 -18.37
CA GLU A 215 -5.95 -18.69 -19.44
C GLU A 215 -5.31 -18.36 -20.81
N GLN A 216 -4.00 -18.53 -20.99
CA GLN A 216 -3.38 -18.42 -22.32
C GLN A 216 -3.25 -19.79 -22.99
N LYS A 217 -4.37 -20.32 -23.52
CA LYS A 217 -4.26 -21.14 -24.73
C LYS A 217 -4.29 -20.19 -25.93
N PRO A 218 -3.21 -20.07 -26.70
CA PRO A 218 -3.24 -19.23 -27.89
C PRO A 218 -4.22 -19.85 -28.89
N VAL A 219 -5.29 -19.13 -29.20
CA VAL A 219 -6.03 -19.33 -30.44
C VAL A 219 -5.08 -18.87 -31.54
N VAL A 220 -4.56 -19.83 -32.29
CA VAL A 220 -3.75 -19.56 -33.49
C VAL A 220 -4.71 -19.07 -34.57
N THR A 221 -4.72 -17.76 -34.79
CA THR A 221 -5.21 -17.16 -36.03
C THR A 221 -4.01 -16.53 -36.73
N PRO A 222 -3.75 -16.83 -38.02
CA PRO A 222 -2.65 -16.23 -38.76
C PRO A 222 -2.97 -14.74 -39.00
N ILE A 223 -2.12 -13.85 -38.48
CA ILE A 223 -2.20 -12.41 -38.73
C ILE A 223 -1.19 -12.06 -39.83
N ASN A 224 -1.71 -11.51 -40.92
CA ASN A 224 -0.94 -10.78 -41.92
C ASN A 224 -0.27 -9.58 -41.27
N GLU A 225 1.05 -9.49 -41.43
CA GLU A 225 1.85 -8.30 -41.17
C GLU A 225 1.37 -7.16 -42.06
N GLN A 226 0.98 -6.03 -41.45
CA GLN A 226 1.49 -4.70 -41.79
C GLN A 226 0.83 -3.63 -40.90
N GLN A 227 1.67 -2.67 -40.50
CA GLN A 227 1.38 -1.40 -39.82
C GLN A 227 1.45 -1.44 -38.28
N ALA A 228 2.69 -1.35 -37.79
CA ALA A 228 3.02 -0.87 -36.45
C ALA A 228 3.50 0.59 -36.57
N GLU A 229 2.71 1.53 -36.07
CA GLU A 229 3.17 2.87 -35.70
C GLU A 229 3.17 3.00 -34.18
N THR A 230 4.29 3.51 -33.67
CA THR A 230 4.73 3.49 -32.29
C THR A 230 4.20 4.66 -31.48
N LEU A 231 3.51 4.38 -30.37
CA LEU A 231 3.31 5.29 -29.24
C LEU A 231 3.96 4.68 -27.98
N PRO A 232 4.60 5.48 -27.10
CA PRO A 232 5.22 4.96 -25.89
C PRO A 232 4.15 4.53 -24.88
N VAL A 233 3.86 3.24 -24.86
CA VAL A 233 3.01 2.60 -23.85
C VAL A 233 3.81 2.52 -22.55
N SER A 234 3.56 3.44 -21.62
CA SER A 234 3.99 3.29 -20.23
C SER A 234 3.05 2.30 -19.53
N SER A 235 3.24 1.00 -19.78
CA SER A 235 2.53 -0.06 -19.07
C SER A 235 3.25 -0.36 -17.75
N TYR A 236 3.04 0.47 -16.74
CA TYR A 236 3.57 0.22 -15.41
C TYR A 236 2.94 -1.05 -14.82
N GLN A 237 3.74 -2.12 -14.67
CA GLN A 237 3.41 -3.29 -13.86
C GLN A 237 4.21 -3.23 -12.55
N PHE A 238 3.50 -3.32 -11.43
CA PHE A 238 4.14 -3.44 -10.12
C PHE A 238 5.03 -4.70 -10.09
N GLY A 239 6.36 -4.51 -10.12
CA GLY A 239 7.36 -5.57 -10.25
C GLY A 239 8.60 -5.21 -11.06
N ASP A 240 8.57 -4.13 -11.86
CA ASP A 240 9.74 -3.77 -12.69
C ASP A 240 10.96 -3.29 -11.87
N TYR A 241 10.76 -2.76 -10.66
CA TYR A 241 11.86 -2.33 -9.78
C TYR A 241 12.42 -3.43 -8.86
N THR A 242 11.71 -4.55 -8.65
CA THR A 242 12.28 -5.65 -7.84
C THR A 242 13.31 -6.47 -8.63
N LYS A 243 13.33 -6.38 -9.97
CA LYS A 243 14.38 -6.99 -10.80
C LYS A 243 15.68 -6.19 -10.82
N GLY A 244 15.63 -4.87 -10.61
CA GLY A 244 16.82 -4.01 -10.53
C GLY A 244 17.60 -4.12 -9.21
N ALA A 245 16.92 -4.44 -8.11
CA ALA A 245 17.53 -4.51 -6.78
C ALA A 245 18.20 -5.86 -6.44
N VAL A 246 17.98 -6.92 -7.25
CA VAL A 246 18.49 -8.28 -6.96
C VAL A 246 19.90 -8.54 -7.52
N LYS A 247 20.47 -7.62 -8.31
CA LYS A 247 21.89 -7.73 -8.75
C LYS A 247 22.91 -7.03 -7.83
N GLY A 248 22.47 -6.37 -6.75
CA GLY A 248 23.36 -5.61 -5.85
C GLY A 248 23.44 -6.09 -4.40
N VAL A 249 22.63 -7.06 -3.96
CA VAL A 249 22.53 -7.46 -2.52
C VAL A 249 23.00 -8.90 -2.29
N ALA A 250 24.06 -9.31 -2.99
CA ALA A 250 24.75 -10.56 -2.72
C ALA A 250 25.86 -10.45 -1.65
N SER A 251 26.02 -9.31 -0.95
CA SER A 251 27.10 -9.14 0.04
C SER A 251 26.72 -8.62 1.43
N LEU A 252 25.43 -8.47 1.78
CA LEU A 252 25.02 -8.04 3.12
C LEU A 252 24.02 -9.01 3.78
N GLY A 253 24.31 -10.30 3.66
CA GLY A 253 23.68 -11.34 4.47
C GLY A 253 24.41 -11.50 5.81
N ARG A 254 23.67 -11.33 6.92
CA ARG A 254 24.00 -11.53 8.35
C ARG A 254 24.19 -10.22 9.15
N SER A 255 23.09 -9.65 9.67
CA SER A 255 23.14 -8.84 10.92
C SER A 255 21.79 -8.48 11.57
N LEU A 256 20.62 -8.93 11.09
CA LEU A 256 19.32 -8.46 11.64
C LEU A 256 18.38 -9.56 12.14
N PHE A 257 18.90 -10.73 12.51
CA PHE A 257 18.10 -11.88 12.99
C PHE A 257 18.29 -12.20 14.48
N GLY A 258 18.59 -11.21 15.32
CA GLY A 258 19.05 -11.43 16.70
C GLY A 258 18.29 -10.73 17.83
N TYR A 259 17.10 -10.17 17.61
CA TYR A 259 16.30 -9.57 18.68
C TYR A 259 14.82 -9.94 18.47
N PHE A 260 14.19 -10.48 19.50
CA PHE A 260 12.86 -11.11 19.56
C PHE A 260 12.81 -12.64 19.45
N SER A 261 13.43 -13.32 20.41
CA SER A 261 12.92 -14.59 20.94
C SER A 261 13.21 -14.68 22.44
N GLY A 262 12.19 -14.93 23.27
CA GLY A 262 12.40 -15.23 24.70
C GLY A 262 11.21 -14.91 25.58
N GLY A 263 10.11 -15.64 25.38
CA GLY A 263 8.98 -15.68 26.32
C GLY A 263 9.26 -16.60 27.51
N ASN A 264 8.61 -16.26 28.63
CA ASN A 264 8.61 -16.96 29.92
C ASN A 264 8.26 -18.45 29.82
N ALA A 265 8.90 -19.26 30.66
CA ALA A 265 8.33 -20.49 31.19
C ALA A 265 8.78 -20.72 32.65
N THR A 266 7.78 -20.95 33.49
CA THR A 266 7.79 -21.38 34.88
C THR A 266 8.61 -22.66 35.12
N THR A 267 9.25 -22.75 36.28
CA THR A 267 9.50 -24.03 36.96
C THR A 267 9.43 -23.83 38.47
N LYS A 268 8.67 -24.72 39.11
CA LYS A 268 8.55 -24.91 40.55
C LYS A 268 9.71 -25.75 41.09
N ASP A 269 9.97 -25.55 42.38
CA ASP A 269 10.52 -26.47 43.39
C ASP A 269 11.88 -27.14 43.13
N ASN A 270 12.90 -26.73 43.91
CA ASN A 270 13.49 -27.66 44.87
C ASN A 270 14.37 -26.97 45.93
N GLU A 271 14.28 -27.52 47.13
CA GLU A 271 15.02 -27.25 48.35
C GLU A 271 16.54 -27.40 48.17
N GLN A 272 17.32 -26.53 48.82
CA GLN A 272 18.50 -26.91 49.62
C GLN A 272 19.04 -25.72 50.43
N GLU A 273 18.65 -25.71 51.70
CA GLU A 273 19.54 -25.65 52.88
C GLU A 273 20.97 -25.09 52.67
N LYS A 274 21.28 -23.93 53.26
CA LYS A 274 22.47 -23.75 54.13
C LYS A 274 22.58 -22.36 54.79
N GLN A 275 22.64 -22.44 56.13
CA GLN A 275 23.59 -21.78 57.02
C GLN A 275 23.58 -20.26 57.19
N THR A 276 22.93 -19.84 58.27
CA THR A 276 23.28 -18.70 59.13
C THR A 276 24.69 -18.85 59.73
N PRO A 277 25.43 -17.75 59.90
CA PRO A 277 26.06 -17.44 61.18
C PRO A 277 25.70 -16.02 61.63
N GLU A 278 25.04 -15.88 62.77
CA GLU A 278 25.64 -15.44 64.04
C GLU A 278 26.40 -14.10 64.01
N LEU A 279 25.75 -13.13 64.69
CA LEU A 279 26.30 -12.20 65.68
C LEU A 279 27.37 -11.17 65.27
N LYS A 280 27.02 -9.89 65.47
CA LYS A 280 27.64 -9.08 66.54
C LYS A 280 26.87 -7.79 66.82
N ASN A 281 26.54 -7.67 68.11
CA ASN A 281 26.28 -6.48 68.94
C ASN A 281 25.01 -5.64 68.71
#